data_AF-A0A1G8QJN6-F1
#
_entry.id   AF-A0A1G8QJN6-F1
#
_cell.length_a   1.000
_cell.length_b   1.000
_cell.length_c   1.000
_cell.angle_alpha   90.00
_cell.angle_beta   90.00
_cell.angle_gamma   90.00
#
_symmetry.space_group_name_H-M   'P 1'
#
loop_
_entity.id
_entity.type
_entity.pdbx_description
1 polymer ?
#
loop_
_entity_poly.entity_id
_entity_poly.type
_entity_poly.pdbx_seq_one_letter_code
_entity_poly.pdbx_strand_id
1 'polypeptide(L)'
;MTIIKSPAGSAVPLAAPAVGPGGPERQTGAEVTTHLDNVLPALESLRSQAGRLSEWGTELALRLLAGQRLLAAGNGGSAAEAQHLTAELVGRFDAERAPFSAISLHAESSALTAVSNDYGYEEVFARQVRAHGRSGDVLILLSTSGRSPNLLKAVRAAAERGITAWALTGPGPNPLSEACEQAVMVDAIAANAQEGHLIAVHAVCRAFDAEVARRAGAHAGTTRRTQP
;
A
#
# COMPACT_ATOMS: atom_id res chain seq x y z
N MET A 1 22.83 29.48 -34.25
CA MET A 1 21.63 30.18 -34.78
C MET A 1 21.27 31.27 -33.78
N THR A 2 21.85 32.46 -33.98
CA THR A 2 21.55 33.68 -33.22
C THR A 2 20.30 34.30 -33.84
N ILE A 3 19.33 34.77 -33.05
CA ILE A 3 18.45 35.91 -33.42
C ILE A 3 17.64 36.44 -32.21
N ILE A 4 18.06 37.65 -31.79
CA ILE A 4 17.27 38.87 -31.46
C ILE A 4 16.45 38.93 -30.16
N LYS A 5 16.92 39.82 -29.27
CA LYS A 5 16.22 40.36 -28.09
C LYS A 5 15.62 41.71 -28.47
N SER A 6 14.29 41.86 -28.40
CA SER A 6 13.57 43.13 -28.59
C SER A 6 13.23 43.79 -27.23
N PRO A 7 13.01 45.12 -27.19
CA PRO A 7 13.18 45.91 -25.97
C PRO A 7 11.96 45.90 -25.04
N ALA A 8 12.23 46.12 -23.75
CA ALA A 8 11.27 46.17 -22.67
C ALA A 8 10.27 47.34 -22.83
N GLY A 9 8.98 47.02 -22.89
CA GLY A 9 7.89 47.97 -22.69
C GLY A 9 7.64 48.18 -21.19
N SER A 10 7.48 49.44 -20.78
CA SER A 10 7.16 49.82 -19.40
C SER A 10 5.76 49.35 -19.02
N ALA A 11 5.67 48.37 -18.12
CA ALA A 11 4.41 47.97 -17.52
C ALA A 11 4.14 48.83 -16.27
N VAL A 12 2.99 49.52 -16.29
CA VAL A 12 2.40 50.18 -15.12
C VAL A 12 2.09 49.11 -14.06
N PRO A 13 2.46 49.28 -12.78
CA PRO A 13 2.17 48.26 -11.78
C PRO A 13 0.66 48.25 -11.50
N LEU A 14 0.01 47.12 -11.79
CA LEU A 14 -1.32 46.82 -11.27
C LEU A 14 -1.22 46.67 -9.75
N ALA A 15 -1.97 47.49 -9.02
CA ALA A 15 -2.08 47.39 -7.58
C ALA A 15 -2.58 45.99 -7.17
N ALA A 16 -1.84 45.33 -6.28
CA ALA A 16 -2.28 44.08 -5.68
C ALA A 16 -3.59 44.32 -4.89
N PRO A 17 -4.59 43.42 -4.97
CA PRO A 17 -5.80 43.59 -4.21
C PRO A 17 -5.47 43.46 -2.71
N ALA A 18 -6.11 44.32 -1.92
CA ALA A 18 -5.95 44.34 -0.46
C ALA A 18 -6.36 42.97 0.12
N VAL A 19 -5.39 42.29 0.75
CA VAL A 19 -5.62 41.09 1.55
C VAL A 19 -6.54 41.49 2.71
N GLY A 20 -7.72 40.89 2.77
CA GLY A 20 -8.67 41.08 3.88
C GLY A 20 -8.08 40.68 5.24
N PRO A 21 -8.81 40.86 6.35
CA PRO A 21 -8.26 40.80 7.69
C PRO A 21 -7.79 39.39 8.13
N GLY A 22 -7.87 38.38 7.28
CA GLY A 22 -7.25 37.06 7.47
C GLY A 22 -6.00 36.92 6.61
N GLY A 23 -4.82 37.22 7.15
CA GLY A 23 -3.55 37.06 6.42
C GLY A 23 -3.27 35.60 5.99
N PRO A 24 -2.31 35.38 5.09
CA PRO A 24 -1.98 34.06 4.51
C PRO A 24 -1.66 32.98 5.57
N GLU A 25 -1.12 33.35 6.74
CA GLU A 25 -0.87 32.43 7.86
C GLU A 25 -2.15 31.83 8.47
N ARG A 26 -3.27 32.57 8.47
CA ARG A 26 -4.57 32.01 8.91
C ARG A 26 -5.15 31.04 7.88
N GLN A 27 -4.78 31.18 6.61
CA GLN A 27 -5.24 30.32 5.53
C GLN A 27 -4.50 28.98 5.51
N THR A 28 -3.18 28.98 5.71
CA THR A 28 -2.39 27.74 5.81
C THR A 28 -2.76 26.92 7.05
N GLY A 29 -3.07 27.57 8.17
CA GLY A 29 -3.58 26.88 9.36
C GLY A 29 -4.89 26.13 9.11
N ALA A 30 -5.82 26.74 8.36
CA ALA A 30 -7.09 26.10 8.01
C ALA A 30 -6.90 24.91 7.06
N GLU A 31 -5.96 24.98 6.11
CA GLU A 31 -5.61 23.85 5.23
C GLU A 31 -5.08 22.65 6.03
N VAL A 32 -4.21 22.89 7.02
CA VAL A 32 -3.70 21.82 7.90
C VAL A 32 -4.82 21.20 8.72
N THR A 33 -5.67 22.00 9.35
CA THR A 33 -6.83 21.49 10.11
C THR A 33 -7.75 20.66 9.20
N THR A 34 -8.02 21.14 7.99
CA THR A 34 -8.83 20.39 7.00
C THR A 34 -8.22 19.04 6.67
N HIS A 35 -6.90 18.98 6.47
CA HIS A 35 -6.20 17.71 6.22
C HIS A 35 -6.31 16.74 7.39
N LEU A 36 -6.15 17.24 8.62
CA LEU A 36 -6.28 16.41 9.83
C LEU A 36 -7.70 15.87 10.02
N ASP A 37 -8.71 16.71 9.76
CA ASP A 37 -10.12 16.30 9.86
C ASP A 37 -10.47 15.24 8.80
N ASN A 38 -9.85 15.29 7.62
CA ASN A 38 -10.03 14.30 6.56
C ASN A 38 -9.46 12.91 6.88
N VAL A 39 -8.71 12.75 7.98
CA VAL A 39 -8.30 11.43 8.49
C VAL A 39 -9.47 10.70 9.16
N LEU A 40 -10.44 11.42 9.71
CA LEU A 40 -11.54 10.80 10.46
C LEU A 40 -12.37 9.85 9.60
N PRO A 41 -12.83 10.23 8.38
CA PRO A 41 -13.50 9.30 7.47
C PRO A 41 -12.64 8.10 7.10
N ALA A 42 -11.33 8.30 6.90
CA ALA A 42 -10.38 7.22 6.63
C ALA A 42 -10.41 6.19 7.78
N LEU A 43 -10.27 6.65 9.03
CA LEU A 43 -10.27 5.79 10.20
C LEU A 43 -11.62 5.10 10.43
N GLU A 44 -12.73 5.80 10.23
CA GLU A 44 -14.08 5.23 10.34
C GLU A 44 -14.30 4.10 9.31
N SER A 45 -13.87 4.31 8.06
CA SER A 45 -13.93 3.28 7.03
C SER A 45 -13.07 2.05 7.35
N LEU A 46 -11.92 2.23 8.01
CA LEU A 46 -11.09 1.10 8.47
C LEU A 46 -11.75 0.37 9.65
N ARG A 47 -12.37 1.10 10.59
CA ARG A 47 -13.09 0.48 11.72
C ARG A 47 -14.25 -0.39 11.24
N SER A 48 -15.01 0.05 10.26
CA SER A 48 -16.11 -0.75 9.69
C SER A 48 -15.60 -2.01 8.97
N GLN A 49 -14.35 -2.00 8.51
CA GLN A 49 -13.67 -3.11 7.82
C GLN A 49 -12.68 -3.88 8.74
N ALA A 50 -12.71 -3.66 10.05
CA ALA A 50 -11.76 -4.24 10.99
C ALA A 50 -11.75 -5.79 10.97
N GLY A 51 -12.92 -6.41 10.76
CA GLY A 51 -13.04 -7.86 10.59
C GLY A 51 -12.20 -8.37 9.42
N ARG A 52 -12.29 -7.70 8.26
CA ARG A 52 -11.51 -8.05 7.06
C ARG A 52 -10.00 -7.87 7.26
N LEU A 53 -9.59 -6.79 7.93
CA LEU A 53 -8.17 -6.58 8.26
C LEU A 53 -7.63 -7.68 9.20
N SER A 54 -8.43 -8.11 10.18
CA SER A 54 -8.09 -9.22 11.08
C SER A 54 -7.99 -10.56 10.34
N GLU A 55 -8.94 -10.82 9.43
CA GLU A 55 -8.95 -12.00 8.57
C GLU A 55 -7.71 -12.05 7.68
N TRP A 56 -7.36 -10.93 7.04
CA TRP A 56 -6.14 -10.82 6.23
C TRP A 56 -4.88 -11.13 7.03
N GLY A 57 -4.72 -10.55 8.22
CA GLY A 57 -3.56 -10.83 9.08
C GLY A 57 -3.48 -12.31 9.47
N THR A 58 -4.61 -12.91 9.84
CA THR A 58 -4.68 -14.33 10.22
C THR A 58 -4.37 -15.24 9.03
N GLU A 59 -5.01 -15.02 7.89
CA GLU A 59 -4.80 -15.83 6.69
C GLU A 59 -3.36 -15.72 6.19
N LEU A 60 -2.81 -14.50 6.17
CA LEU A 60 -1.43 -14.27 5.78
C LEU A 60 -0.47 -15.01 6.72
N ALA A 61 -0.71 -14.99 8.02
CA ALA A 61 0.09 -15.75 9.00
C ALA A 61 0.08 -17.25 8.71
N LEU A 62 -1.10 -17.83 8.44
CA LEU A 62 -1.22 -19.24 8.13
C LEU A 62 -0.46 -19.63 6.85
N ARG A 63 -0.56 -18.81 5.81
CA ARG A 63 0.12 -19.06 4.54
C ARG A 63 1.64 -18.95 4.68
N LEU A 64 2.12 -17.89 5.34
CA LEU A 64 3.56 -17.68 5.51
C LEU A 64 4.20 -18.73 6.43
N LEU A 65 3.48 -19.19 7.47
CA LEU A 65 3.91 -20.33 8.29
C LEU A 65 3.99 -21.65 7.50
N ALA A 66 3.16 -21.81 6.47
CA ALA A 66 3.19 -22.96 5.57
C ALA A 66 4.21 -22.81 4.42
N GLY A 67 5.03 -21.76 4.42
CA GLY A 67 6.11 -21.54 3.47
C GLY A 67 5.73 -20.79 2.19
N GLN A 68 4.50 -20.27 2.10
CA GLN A 68 4.14 -19.32 1.05
C GLN A 68 4.74 -17.94 1.34
N ARG A 69 4.64 -17.02 0.37
CA ARG A 69 5.16 -15.65 0.50
C ARG A 69 4.11 -14.58 0.22
N LEU A 70 4.44 -13.38 0.68
CA LEU A 70 3.78 -12.15 0.28
C LEU A 70 4.56 -11.47 -0.86
N LEU A 71 3.84 -11.03 -1.89
CA LEU A 71 4.29 -9.99 -2.82
C LEU A 71 3.49 -8.71 -2.55
N ALA A 72 4.12 -7.55 -2.59
CA ALA A 72 3.45 -6.27 -2.41
C ALA A 72 3.84 -5.26 -3.50
N ALA A 73 2.88 -4.46 -3.97
CA ALA A 73 3.16 -3.42 -4.96
C ALA A 73 2.24 -2.21 -4.81
N GLY A 74 2.76 -1.04 -5.16
CA GLY A 74 2.03 0.23 -5.21
C GLY A 74 2.85 1.26 -6.01
N ASN A 75 2.28 2.45 -6.20
CA ASN A 75 2.95 3.56 -6.89
C ASN A 75 3.12 4.76 -5.94
N GLY A 76 4.25 5.47 -6.00
CA GLY A 76 4.50 6.65 -5.17
C GLY A 76 4.46 6.35 -3.66
N GLY A 77 3.68 7.09 -2.89
CA GLY A 77 3.51 6.84 -1.44
C GLY A 77 2.99 5.42 -1.14
N SER A 78 2.11 4.87 -1.98
CA SER A 78 1.65 3.48 -1.85
C SER A 78 2.75 2.46 -2.13
N ALA A 79 3.79 2.82 -2.88
CA ALA A 79 4.99 2.01 -3.00
C ALA A 79 5.77 2.01 -1.67
N ALA A 80 5.93 3.17 -1.02
CA ALA A 80 6.57 3.25 0.29
C ALA A 80 5.86 2.36 1.32
N GLU A 81 4.52 2.38 1.35
CA GLU A 81 3.71 1.51 2.21
C GLU A 81 3.84 0.02 1.87
N ALA A 82 3.91 -0.34 0.57
CA ALA A 82 4.17 -1.71 0.14
C ALA A 82 5.51 -2.22 0.67
N GLN A 83 6.55 -1.38 0.59
CA GLN A 83 7.88 -1.70 1.11
C GLN A 83 7.87 -1.79 2.62
N HIS A 84 7.19 -0.86 3.30
CA HIS A 84 7.01 -0.86 4.75
C HIS A 84 6.41 -2.18 5.21
N LEU A 85 5.26 -2.60 4.64
CA LEU A 85 4.63 -3.88 4.93
C LEU A 85 5.60 -5.06 4.78
N THR A 86 6.36 -5.12 3.68
CA THR A 86 7.31 -6.22 3.49
C THR A 86 8.46 -6.21 4.48
N ALA A 87 8.94 -5.02 4.87
CA ALA A 87 10.01 -4.86 5.85
C ALA A 87 9.57 -5.34 7.25
N GLU A 88 8.33 -5.05 7.65
CA GLU A 88 7.76 -5.51 8.93
C GLU A 88 7.66 -7.05 9.00
N LEU A 89 7.37 -7.71 7.88
CA LEU A 89 7.29 -9.18 7.81
C LEU A 89 8.66 -9.86 7.76
N VAL A 90 9.60 -9.30 6.98
CA VAL A 90 10.97 -9.83 6.87
C VAL A 90 11.76 -9.59 8.15
N GLY A 91 11.62 -8.43 8.76
CA GLY A 91 12.13 -8.14 10.09
C GLY A 91 11.13 -8.59 11.15
N ARG A 92 10.63 -7.63 11.93
CA ARG A 92 9.58 -7.81 12.93
C ARG A 92 8.79 -6.52 13.09
N PHE A 93 7.51 -6.65 13.45
CA PHE A 93 6.65 -5.50 13.75
C PHE A 93 6.71 -5.10 15.21
N ASP A 94 6.31 -5.99 16.13
CA ASP A 94 6.31 -5.68 17.57
C ASP A 94 7.21 -6.66 18.34
N ALA A 95 6.74 -7.90 18.51
CA ALA A 95 7.48 -8.94 19.23
C ALA A 95 8.59 -9.57 18.39
N GLU A 96 9.60 -10.10 19.07
CA GLU A 96 10.63 -10.92 18.42
C GLU A 96 10.02 -12.22 17.87
N ARG A 97 10.31 -12.54 16.61
CA ARG A 97 9.82 -13.74 15.93
C ARG A 97 10.68 -14.08 14.72
N ALA A 98 10.44 -15.26 14.14
CA ALA A 98 11.09 -15.65 12.89
C ALA A 98 10.75 -14.66 11.75
N PRO A 99 11.69 -14.47 10.80
CA PRO A 99 11.44 -13.68 9.59
C PRO A 99 10.53 -14.44 8.62
N PHE A 100 9.74 -13.71 7.83
CA PHE A 100 8.88 -14.29 6.79
C PHE A 100 9.23 -13.81 5.39
N SER A 101 8.89 -14.61 4.38
CA SER A 101 9.14 -14.26 2.97
C SER A 101 8.13 -13.22 2.49
N ALA A 102 8.57 -11.97 2.35
CA ALA A 102 7.82 -10.89 1.73
C ALA A 102 8.70 -10.09 0.76
N ILE A 103 8.17 -9.74 -0.41
CA ILE A 103 8.91 -9.03 -1.47
C ILE A 103 8.12 -7.82 -1.96
N SER A 104 8.75 -6.64 -1.89
CA SER A 104 8.21 -5.42 -2.49
C SER A 104 8.64 -5.30 -3.95
N LEU A 105 7.68 -5.31 -4.87
CA LEU A 105 7.95 -5.41 -6.31
C LEU A 105 8.50 -4.12 -6.94
N HIS A 106 8.54 -3.00 -6.23
CA HIS A 106 9.17 -1.78 -6.74
C HIS A 106 10.60 -1.56 -6.23
N ALA A 107 11.07 -2.36 -5.28
CA ALA A 107 12.30 -2.05 -4.53
C ALA A 107 13.59 -2.26 -5.33
N GLU A 108 13.62 -3.24 -6.24
CA GLU A 108 14.79 -3.47 -7.10
C GLU A 108 14.70 -2.59 -8.34
N SER A 109 15.52 -1.55 -8.36
CA SER A 109 15.46 -0.49 -9.37
C SER A 109 15.88 -0.97 -10.76
N SER A 110 16.79 -1.93 -10.86
CA SER A 110 17.28 -2.44 -12.15
C SER A 110 16.16 -3.18 -12.89
N ALA A 111 15.43 -4.06 -12.21
CA ALA A 111 14.29 -4.79 -12.72
C ALA A 111 13.15 -3.84 -13.07
N LEU A 112 12.83 -2.88 -12.20
CA LEU A 112 11.76 -1.92 -12.46
C LEU A 112 12.05 -1.07 -13.70
N THR A 113 13.27 -0.56 -13.84
CA THR A 113 13.68 0.27 -14.98
C THR A 113 13.83 -0.54 -16.27
N ALA A 114 14.42 -1.73 -16.23
CA ALA A 114 14.55 -2.61 -17.40
C ALA A 114 13.18 -3.03 -17.93
N VAL A 115 12.25 -3.46 -17.04
CA VAL A 115 10.91 -3.85 -17.48
C VAL A 115 10.13 -2.66 -18.02
N SER A 116 10.22 -1.51 -17.35
CA SER A 116 9.56 -0.29 -17.83
C SER A 116 10.07 0.13 -19.20
N ASN A 117 11.38 0.06 -19.45
CA ASN A 117 12.00 0.43 -20.71
C ASN A 117 11.60 -0.51 -21.86
N ASP A 118 11.61 -1.81 -21.59
CA ASP A 118 11.48 -2.82 -22.65
C ASP A 118 10.02 -3.23 -22.92
N TYR A 119 9.13 -3.10 -21.94
CA TYR A 119 7.75 -3.61 -22.00
C TYR A 119 6.67 -2.60 -21.62
N GLY A 120 7.06 -1.39 -21.19
CA GLY A 120 6.16 -0.36 -20.69
C GLY A 120 5.97 -0.40 -19.17
N TYR A 121 5.73 0.77 -18.57
CA TYR A 121 5.59 0.91 -17.12
C TYR A 121 4.40 0.10 -16.56
N GLU A 122 3.40 -0.17 -17.37
CA GLU A 122 2.25 -0.99 -17.00
C GLU A 122 2.60 -2.49 -16.79
N GLU A 123 3.75 -2.97 -17.26
CA GLU A 123 4.16 -4.38 -17.07
C GLU A 123 5.07 -4.60 -15.84
N VAL A 124 5.53 -3.53 -15.20
CA VAL A 124 6.59 -3.58 -14.15
C VAL A 124 6.26 -4.55 -13.01
N PHE A 125 5.01 -4.61 -12.58
CA PHE A 125 4.60 -5.51 -11.51
C PHE A 125 4.16 -6.88 -12.04
N ALA A 126 3.40 -6.92 -13.14
CA ALA A 126 2.91 -8.17 -13.70
C ALA A 126 4.03 -9.14 -14.07
N ARG A 127 5.12 -8.64 -14.64
CA ARG A 127 6.29 -9.47 -14.98
C ARG A 127 6.96 -10.04 -13.73
N GLN A 128 7.06 -9.26 -12.66
CA GLN A 128 7.65 -9.71 -11.39
C GLN A 128 6.73 -10.68 -10.64
N VAL A 129 5.40 -10.50 -10.68
CA VAL A 129 4.44 -11.49 -10.18
C VAL A 129 4.63 -12.83 -10.89
N ARG A 130 4.76 -12.83 -12.22
CA ARG A 130 5.08 -14.03 -13.00
C ARG A 130 6.49 -14.59 -12.71
N ALA A 131 7.45 -13.79 -12.30
CA ALA A 131 8.79 -14.28 -12.01
C ALA A 131 8.90 -14.90 -10.61
N HIS A 132 8.29 -14.27 -9.61
CA HIS A 132 8.53 -14.57 -8.19
C HIS A 132 7.41 -15.33 -7.51
N GLY A 133 6.17 -15.19 -8.01
CA GLY A 133 4.98 -15.75 -7.40
C GLY A 133 4.76 -17.23 -7.72
N ARG A 134 4.23 -17.95 -6.73
CA ARG A 134 3.87 -19.36 -6.77
C ARG A 134 2.42 -19.54 -6.33
N SER A 135 1.81 -20.66 -6.72
CA SER A 135 0.44 -20.99 -6.28
C SER A 135 0.34 -20.99 -4.75
N GLY A 136 -0.69 -20.34 -4.23
CA GLY A 136 -0.93 -20.18 -2.79
C GLY A 136 -0.28 -18.94 -2.16
N ASP A 137 0.62 -18.24 -2.86
CA ASP A 137 1.14 -16.95 -2.42
C ASP A 137 0.04 -15.89 -2.35
N VAL A 138 0.33 -14.78 -1.68
CA VAL A 138 -0.55 -13.60 -1.59
C VAL A 138 0.10 -12.42 -2.29
N LEU A 139 -0.69 -11.66 -3.04
CA LEU A 139 -0.34 -10.37 -3.62
C LEU A 139 -1.19 -9.28 -2.99
N ILE A 140 -0.57 -8.30 -2.32
CA ILE A 140 -1.26 -7.10 -1.81
C ILE A 140 -0.91 -5.90 -2.71
N LEU A 141 -1.94 -5.23 -3.23
CA LEU A 141 -1.80 -4.08 -4.11
C LEU A 141 -2.35 -2.82 -3.45
N LEU A 142 -1.55 -1.75 -3.43
CA LEU A 142 -1.90 -0.49 -2.79
C LEU A 142 -2.10 0.60 -3.86
N SER A 143 -3.29 1.19 -3.90
CA SER A 143 -3.64 2.24 -4.86
C SER A 143 -4.73 3.18 -4.36
N THR A 144 -4.38 4.43 -4.04
CA THR A 144 -5.36 5.44 -3.63
C THR A 144 -6.45 5.70 -4.67
N SER A 145 -6.16 5.52 -5.95
CA SER A 145 -7.15 5.68 -7.03
C SER A 145 -7.86 4.38 -7.42
N GLY A 146 -7.24 3.22 -7.14
CA GLY A 146 -7.71 1.92 -7.62
C GLY A 146 -7.70 1.74 -9.14
N ARG A 147 -6.98 2.59 -9.89
CA ARG A 147 -7.05 2.65 -11.36
C ARG A 147 -5.71 2.43 -12.08
N SER A 148 -4.62 2.22 -11.35
CA SER A 148 -3.28 2.12 -11.94
C SER A 148 -3.16 0.90 -12.88
N PRO A 149 -2.84 1.08 -14.18
CA PRO A 149 -2.78 -0.03 -15.13
C PRO A 149 -1.76 -1.12 -14.76
N ASN A 150 -0.64 -0.73 -14.14
CA ASN A 150 0.38 -1.68 -13.67
C ASN A 150 -0.12 -2.63 -12.58
N LEU A 151 -0.95 -2.14 -11.65
CA LEU A 151 -1.55 -2.96 -10.61
C LEU A 151 -2.65 -3.85 -11.18
N LEU A 152 -3.47 -3.35 -12.11
CA LEU A 152 -4.49 -4.16 -12.78
C LEU A 152 -3.86 -5.30 -13.62
N LYS A 153 -2.73 -5.05 -14.27
CA LYS A 153 -1.95 -6.10 -14.93
C LYS A 153 -1.35 -7.10 -13.93
N ALA A 154 -0.94 -6.64 -12.74
CA ALA A 154 -0.46 -7.52 -11.67
C ALA A 154 -1.54 -8.47 -11.14
N VAL A 155 -2.79 -8.01 -10.97
CA VAL A 155 -3.93 -8.87 -10.60
C VAL A 155 -4.12 -10.00 -11.61
N ARG A 156 -4.10 -9.68 -12.90
CA ARG A 156 -4.23 -10.70 -13.97
C ARG A 156 -3.09 -11.73 -13.91
N ALA A 157 -1.86 -11.27 -13.74
CA ALA A 157 -0.70 -12.13 -13.56
C ALA A 157 -0.79 -13.02 -12.30
N ALA A 158 -1.41 -12.53 -11.22
CA ALA A 158 -1.65 -13.31 -10.01
C ALA A 158 -2.66 -14.45 -10.26
N ALA A 159 -3.77 -14.14 -10.92
CA ALA A 159 -4.78 -15.13 -11.29
C ALA A 159 -4.19 -16.25 -12.18
N GLU A 160 -3.34 -15.91 -13.16
CA GLU A 160 -2.61 -16.86 -14.01
C GLU A 160 -1.73 -17.84 -13.21
N ARG A 161 -1.36 -17.52 -11.97
CA ARG A 161 -0.42 -18.27 -11.13
C ARG A 161 -1.06 -18.89 -9.88
N GLY A 162 -2.38 -18.78 -9.71
CA GLY A 162 -3.06 -19.24 -8.50
C GLY A 162 -2.62 -18.47 -7.24
N ILE A 163 -2.32 -17.18 -7.40
CA ILE A 163 -1.95 -16.26 -6.32
C ILE A 163 -3.19 -15.50 -5.89
N THR A 164 -3.43 -15.44 -4.58
CA THR A 164 -4.54 -14.68 -4.01
C THR A 164 -4.22 -13.19 -4.06
N ALA A 165 -5.14 -12.37 -4.59
CA ALA A 165 -4.94 -10.93 -4.76
C ALA A 165 -5.86 -10.12 -3.84
N TRP A 166 -5.24 -9.25 -3.04
CA TRP A 166 -5.90 -8.31 -2.14
C TRP A 166 -5.57 -6.87 -2.52
N ALA A 167 -6.48 -5.94 -2.24
CA ALA A 167 -6.27 -4.51 -2.55
C ALA A 167 -6.53 -3.59 -1.36
N LEU A 168 -5.57 -2.71 -1.03
CA LEU A 168 -5.83 -1.51 -0.26
C LEU A 168 -6.05 -0.35 -1.23
N THR A 169 -7.25 0.22 -1.25
CA THR A 169 -7.58 1.31 -2.16
C THR A 169 -8.06 2.55 -1.44
N GLY A 170 -8.15 3.68 -2.15
CA GLY A 170 -9.02 4.78 -1.70
C GLY A 170 -10.51 4.41 -1.86
N PRO A 171 -11.39 5.40 -2.04
CA PRO A 171 -12.83 5.16 -2.15
C PRO A 171 -13.16 4.19 -3.28
N GLY A 172 -14.15 3.34 -3.05
CA GLY A 172 -14.66 2.43 -4.07
C GLY A 172 -16.19 2.44 -4.19
N PRO A 173 -16.75 1.62 -5.09
CA PRO A 173 -16.04 0.64 -5.92
C PRO A 173 -15.11 1.30 -6.95
N ASN A 174 -14.01 0.62 -7.27
CA ASN A 174 -13.04 1.02 -8.29
C ASN A 174 -12.48 -0.24 -9.00
N PRO A 175 -11.82 -0.09 -10.17
CA PRO A 175 -11.38 -1.24 -10.96
C PRO A 175 -10.49 -2.23 -10.20
N LEU A 176 -9.63 -1.76 -9.29
CA LEU A 176 -8.75 -2.64 -8.52
C LEU A 176 -9.52 -3.39 -7.43
N SER A 177 -10.43 -2.72 -6.72
CA SER A 177 -11.26 -3.36 -5.69
C SER A 177 -12.19 -4.42 -6.26
N GLU A 178 -12.62 -4.25 -7.52
CA GLU A 178 -13.47 -5.22 -8.22
C GLU A 178 -12.68 -6.38 -8.85
N ALA A 179 -11.42 -6.15 -9.21
CA ALA A 179 -10.57 -7.17 -9.83
C ALA A 179 -9.91 -8.12 -8.81
N CYS A 180 -9.64 -7.65 -7.59
CA CYS A 180 -9.07 -8.46 -6.52
C CYS A 180 -10.14 -9.32 -5.82
N GLU A 181 -9.74 -10.45 -5.22
CA GLU A 181 -10.65 -11.32 -4.48
C GLU A 181 -11.23 -10.63 -3.24
N GLN A 182 -10.42 -9.77 -2.62
CA GLN A 182 -10.84 -8.93 -1.50
C GLN A 182 -10.19 -7.55 -1.58
N ALA A 183 -10.87 -6.54 -1.02
CA ALA A 183 -10.33 -5.18 -0.93
C ALA A 183 -10.71 -4.53 0.40
N VAL A 184 -9.85 -3.64 0.90
CA VAL A 184 -10.21 -2.66 1.93
C VAL A 184 -10.15 -1.28 1.29
N MET A 185 -11.28 -0.57 1.33
CA MET A 185 -11.44 0.72 0.66
C MET A 185 -11.44 1.82 1.72
N VAL A 186 -10.48 2.73 1.64
CA VAL A 186 -10.34 3.85 2.57
C VAL A 186 -11.12 5.04 2.02
N ASP A 187 -12.16 5.47 2.73
CA ASP A 187 -13.02 6.58 2.32
C ASP A 187 -12.36 7.92 2.62
N ALA A 188 -11.40 8.33 1.78
CA ALA A 188 -10.70 9.59 1.93
C ALA A 188 -10.04 10.08 0.61
N ILE A 189 -9.62 11.34 0.60
CA ILE A 189 -8.77 11.87 -0.49
C ILE A 189 -7.40 11.18 -0.49
N ALA A 190 -6.66 11.24 -1.61
CA ALA A 190 -5.47 10.42 -1.83
C ALA A 190 -4.41 10.48 -0.71
N ALA A 191 -4.13 11.66 -0.14
CA ALA A 191 -3.15 11.80 0.93
C ALA A 191 -3.62 11.10 2.23
N ASN A 192 -4.87 11.33 2.64
CA ASN A 192 -5.45 10.67 3.81
C ASN A 192 -5.71 9.17 3.58
N ALA A 193 -5.94 8.76 2.32
CA ALA A 193 -6.03 7.36 1.96
C ALA A 193 -4.68 6.63 2.13
N GLN A 194 -3.54 7.29 1.85
CA GLN A 194 -2.20 6.77 2.16
C GLN A 194 -1.99 6.62 3.67
N GLU A 195 -2.36 7.64 4.45
CA GLU A 195 -2.34 7.54 5.92
C GLU A 195 -3.19 6.36 6.42
N GLY A 196 -4.38 6.17 5.83
CA GLY A 196 -5.23 5.02 6.09
C GLY A 196 -4.63 3.68 5.65
N HIS A 197 -3.91 3.63 4.53
CA HIS A 197 -3.20 2.44 4.07
C HIS A 197 -2.10 2.04 5.06
N LEU A 198 -1.34 3.00 5.60
CA LEU A 198 -0.35 2.72 6.63
C LEU A 198 -1.01 2.17 7.92
N ILE A 199 -2.13 2.74 8.35
CA ILE A 199 -2.91 2.24 9.49
C ILE A 199 -3.39 0.81 9.23
N ALA A 200 -3.90 0.53 8.03
CA ALA A 200 -4.35 -0.81 7.62
C ALA A 200 -3.19 -1.82 7.60
N VAL A 201 -2.03 -1.43 7.07
CA VAL A 201 -0.80 -2.24 7.08
C VAL A 201 -0.41 -2.62 8.51
N HIS A 202 -0.38 -1.65 9.43
CA HIS A 202 -0.08 -1.94 10.85
C HIS A 202 -1.15 -2.82 11.50
N ALA A 203 -2.43 -2.64 11.17
CA ALA A 203 -3.51 -3.49 11.68
C ALA A 203 -3.37 -4.95 11.21
N VAL A 204 -3.04 -5.17 9.93
CA VAL A 204 -2.74 -6.50 9.38
C VAL A 204 -1.52 -7.10 10.08
N CYS A 205 -0.42 -6.35 10.24
CA CYS A 205 0.77 -6.83 10.96
C CYS A 205 0.45 -7.21 12.42
N ARG A 206 -0.39 -6.44 13.12
CA ARG A 206 -0.84 -6.78 14.49
C ARG A 206 -1.58 -8.10 14.54
N ALA A 207 -2.55 -8.29 13.66
CA ALA A 207 -3.32 -9.53 13.58
C ALA A 207 -2.43 -10.72 13.17
N PHE A 208 -1.51 -10.50 12.23
CA PHE A 208 -0.53 -11.47 11.78
C PHE A 208 0.37 -11.95 12.94
N ASP A 209 1.02 -11.03 13.66
CA ASP A 209 1.92 -11.38 14.76
C ASP A 209 1.18 -12.11 15.90
N ALA A 210 -0.06 -11.69 16.20
CA ALA A 210 -0.90 -12.35 17.20
C ALA A 210 -1.20 -13.81 16.82
N GLU A 211 -1.52 -14.08 15.55
CA GLU A 211 -1.78 -15.44 15.07
C GLU A 211 -0.50 -16.29 15.06
N VAL A 212 0.64 -15.72 14.62
CA VAL A 212 1.93 -16.41 14.67
C VAL A 212 2.29 -16.82 16.10
N ALA A 213 2.14 -15.90 17.06
CA ALA A 213 2.40 -16.17 18.47
C ALA A 213 1.47 -17.25 19.04
N ARG A 214 0.18 -17.18 18.72
CA ARG A 214 -0.81 -18.19 19.13
C ARG A 214 -0.45 -19.59 18.64
N ARG A 215 0.01 -19.71 17.38
CA ARG A 215 0.43 -20.98 16.77
C ARG A 215 1.71 -21.50 17.39
N ALA A 216 2.69 -20.65 17.65
CA ALA A 216 3.93 -21.04 18.33
C ALA A 216 3.63 -21.60 19.74
N GLY A 217 2.74 -20.94 20.50
CA GLY A 217 2.31 -21.40 21.82
C GLY A 217 1.57 -22.75 21.80
N ALA A 218 0.70 -22.97 20.81
CA ALA A 218 -0.03 -24.24 20.65
C ALA A 218 0.91 -25.42 20.34
N HIS A 219 1.96 -25.19 19.53
CA HIS A 219 2.96 -26.22 19.25
C HIS A 219 3.77 -26.55 20.50
N ALA A 220 4.25 -25.54 21.24
CA ALA A 220 5.02 -25.76 22.48
C ALA A 220 4.22 -26.50 23.58
N GLY A 221 2.91 -26.25 23.68
CA GLY A 221 2.02 -26.96 24.61
C GLY A 221 1.77 -28.41 24.23
N THR A 222 1.80 -28.74 22.93
CA THR A 222 1.63 -30.11 22.42
C THR A 222 2.90 -30.94 22.69
N THR A 223 4.09 -30.40 22.42
CA THR A 223 5.37 -31.10 22.63
C THR A 223 5.65 -31.40 24.12
N ARG A 224 5.20 -30.55 25.04
CA ARG A 224 5.33 -30.80 26.50
C ARG A 224 4.39 -31.88 27.04
N ARG A 225 3.29 -32.19 26.35
CA ARG A 225 2.33 -33.23 26.77
C ARG A 225 2.71 -34.64 26.29
N THR A 226 3.69 -34.76 25.41
CA THR A 226 4.14 -36.03 24.81
C THR A 226 5.50 -36.52 25.33
N GLN A 227 6.07 -35.87 26.36
CA GLN A 227 7.24 -36.41 27.07
C GLN A 227 6.77 -37.14 28.35
N PRO A 228 7.02 -38.45 28.47
CA PRO A 228 6.74 -39.23 29.68
C PRO A 228 7.65 -38.85 30.86
#